data_AF-A0A235IP79-F1
#
_entry.id   AF-A0A235IP79-F1
#
_cell.length_a   1.000
_cell.length_b   1.000
_cell.length_c   1.000
_cell.angle_alpha   90.00
_cell.angle_beta   90.00
_cell.angle_gamma   90.00
#
_symmetry.space_group_name_H-M   'P 1'
#
loop_
_entity.id
_entity.type
_entity.pdbx_description
1 polymer ?
#
loop_
_entity_poly.entity_id
_entity_poly.type
_entity_poly.pdbx_seq_one_letter_code
_entity_poly.pdbx_strand_id
1 'polypeptide(L)'
;MLTLNRSETTSALDYNILNTSIQDTFAAIDRFEWQAIEELRVMRNNGYYSDAGYASFEDYCEKELTKHGGYRRVKDLLSAKKVVDTLPEELREKITKPSQTRPLLRLAKTPDKLHEAVAIAAKEKPFPTAADFAKAVQQVAPTVKRAAKTENPKTQLCNSVTVSSSEHPRYGESGVIEADAPNHWQQIVTFADGERLLINNADLDAPSVPFPKERNYPPEYTEAIAALKEQHQQELERLEQELRIGLQAEVSAKAEEQVIEQISSLQNLYKQQKEQNIQLQQRLDEMEGLKKLEIENHQLQQRIQELENAVEQRPSQQWGNTMTQQATKALNKQVKQALEKTIDLRSLAVEPPKENAQECLRLMGMALKNLASAMNNTQALEAAAIILGSEPTPSAIAYRAEQLEMLPQAISDIRRVLSKPGCTWQDYWAVAQEYEVIKQDYWAELTTQETDLITALQKSSTEPDIIGVGSTVAHADPYRTLYVERGEVVKDLGEELVVAWDHWKEQSKKNDRYFRDELRFWQPQ
;
A
#
# COMPACT_ATOMS: atom_id res chain seq x y z
N MET A 1 -0.10 4.16 41.07
CA MET A 1 0.86 5.23 41.43
C MET A 1 2.25 4.69 41.18
N LEU A 2 2.91 5.15 40.12
CA LEU A 2 4.32 4.88 39.84
C LEU A 2 5.06 6.21 39.99
N THR A 3 5.92 6.29 40.99
CA THR A 3 6.76 7.43 41.31
C THR A 3 7.89 7.51 40.29
N LEU A 4 7.81 8.44 39.34
CA LEU A 4 8.98 8.84 38.55
C LEU A 4 9.86 9.75 39.40
N ASN A 5 11.05 9.24 39.76
CA ASN A 5 12.14 10.06 40.25
C ASN A 5 12.57 11.01 39.14
N ARG A 6 12.27 12.30 39.33
CA ARG A 6 12.69 13.39 38.48
C ARG A 6 14.03 13.90 39.02
N SER A 7 15.14 13.39 38.50
CA SER A 7 16.44 14.05 38.64
C SER A 7 16.74 14.73 37.31
N GLU A 8 16.68 16.05 37.33
CA GLU A 8 17.02 16.95 36.24
C GLU A 8 18.51 16.84 35.91
N THR A 9 18.80 16.28 34.74
CA THR A 9 19.94 16.72 33.94
C THR A 9 19.35 17.05 32.57
N THR A 10 19.28 18.32 32.21
CA THR A 10 18.95 18.78 30.86
C THR A 10 20.10 18.40 29.93
N SER A 11 20.26 17.12 29.63
CA SER A 11 20.96 16.66 28.44
C SER A 11 20.06 16.99 27.25
N ALA A 12 20.63 17.64 26.23
CA ALA A 12 19.94 17.84 24.95
C ALA A 12 19.30 16.53 24.52
N LEU A 13 18.00 16.55 24.16
CA LEU A 13 17.30 15.38 23.64
C LEU A 13 18.14 14.81 22.49
N ASP A 14 18.74 13.66 22.73
CA ASP A 14 19.55 12.99 21.71
C ASP A 14 18.58 12.34 20.72
N TYR A 15 18.22 13.11 19.69
CA TYR A 15 17.27 12.70 18.66
C TYR A 15 17.71 11.41 17.97
N ASN A 16 18.99 11.03 18.03
CA ASN A 16 19.45 9.75 17.53
C ASN A 16 18.92 8.56 18.35
N ILE A 17 18.90 8.67 19.69
CA ILE A 17 18.36 7.63 20.58
C ILE A 17 16.84 7.51 20.42
N LEU A 18 16.15 8.63 20.20
CA LEU A 18 14.72 8.62 19.93
C LEU A 18 14.43 7.99 18.56
N ASN A 19 15.23 8.33 17.54
CA ASN A 19 15.05 7.81 16.18
C ASN A 19 15.37 6.30 16.10
N THR A 20 16.39 5.81 16.80
CA THR A 20 16.67 4.36 16.88
C THR A 20 15.57 3.62 17.64
N SER A 21 15.07 4.17 18.75
CA SER A 21 13.92 3.61 19.47
C SER A 21 12.66 3.54 18.59
N ILE A 22 12.39 4.58 17.80
CA ILE A 22 11.28 4.61 16.84
C ILE A 22 11.49 3.55 15.74
N GLN A 23 12.69 3.46 15.17
CA GLN A 23 13.02 2.43 14.18
C GLN A 23 12.89 1.00 14.74
N ASP A 24 13.34 0.78 15.98
CA ASP A 24 13.19 -0.50 16.66
C ASP A 24 11.71 -0.84 16.91
N THR A 25 10.88 0.16 17.23
CA THR A 25 9.43 -0.06 17.35
C THR A 25 8.76 -0.40 16.03
N PHE A 26 9.13 0.28 14.94
CA PHE A 26 8.60 -0.05 13.61
C PHE A 26 9.06 -1.44 13.16
N ALA A 27 10.34 -1.78 13.32
CA ALA A 27 10.85 -3.10 13.01
C ALA A 27 10.18 -4.21 13.87
N ALA A 28 9.83 -3.92 15.12
CA ALA A 28 9.08 -4.84 15.97
C ALA A 28 7.63 -5.01 15.51
N ILE A 29 6.98 -3.94 15.05
CA ILE A 29 5.64 -3.97 14.46
C ILE A 29 5.66 -4.78 13.17
N ASP A 30 6.60 -4.52 12.27
CA ASP A 30 6.72 -5.26 11.00
C ASP A 30 6.90 -6.76 11.26
N ARG A 31 7.81 -7.14 12.17
CA ARG A 31 7.98 -8.56 12.55
C ARG A 31 6.71 -9.18 13.11
N PHE A 32 5.93 -8.42 13.90
CA PHE A 32 4.66 -8.88 14.44
C PHE A 32 3.62 -9.08 13.33
N GLU A 33 3.51 -8.15 12.37
CA GLU A 33 2.59 -8.26 11.23
C GLU A 33 2.93 -9.46 10.35
N TRP A 34 4.21 -9.64 10.02
CA TRP A 34 4.68 -10.81 9.27
C TRP A 34 4.33 -12.13 9.96
N GLN A 35 4.57 -12.22 11.27
CA GLN A 35 4.20 -13.40 12.05
C GLN A 35 2.67 -13.61 12.07
N ALA A 36 1.90 -12.53 12.20
CA ALA A 36 0.45 -12.60 12.27
C ALA A 36 -0.19 -13.04 10.96
N ILE A 37 0.32 -12.55 9.84
CA ILE A 37 -0.13 -12.94 8.49
C ILE A 37 0.11 -14.43 8.26
N GLU A 38 1.29 -14.94 8.63
CA GLU A 38 1.62 -16.35 8.43
C GLU A 38 0.78 -17.26 9.34
N GLU A 39 0.56 -16.88 10.60
CA GLU A 39 -0.30 -17.62 11.52
C GLU A 39 -1.79 -17.63 11.06
N LEU A 40 -2.29 -16.50 10.54
CA LEU A 40 -3.64 -16.41 9.96
C LEU A 40 -3.77 -17.23 8.67
N ARG A 41 -2.73 -17.26 7.83
CA ARG A 41 -2.67 -18.09 6.63
C ARG A 41 -2.73 -19.58 6.96
N VAL A 42 -1.96 -20.03 7.95
CA VAL A 42 -2.03 -21.41 8.47
C VAL A 42 -3.42 -21.72 9.01
N MET A 43 -4.04 -20.78 9.72
CA MET A 43 -5.40 -20.93 10.25
C MET A 43 -6.45 -21.10 9.15
N ARG A 44 -6.35 -20.30 8.07
CA ARG A 44 -7.23 -20.37 6.90
C ARG A 44 -7.05 -21.68 6.12
N ASN A 45 -5.81 -22.00 5.76
CA ASN A 45 -5.49 -23.15 4.92
C ASN A 45 -5.88 -24.49 5.57
N ASN A 46 -5.77 -24.56 6.90
CA ASN A 46 -6.04 -25.78 7.64
C ASN A 46 -7.46 -25.81 8.27
N GLY A 47 -8.31 -24.81 7.98
CA GLY A 47 -9.72 -24.83 8.36
C GLY A 47 -10.03 -24.62 9.85
N TYR A 48 -9.09 -24.10 10.64
CA TYR A 48 -9.18 -24.08 12.11
C TYR A 48 -10.27 -23.18 12.68
N TYR A 49 -10.78 -22.25 11.88
CA TYR A 49 -11.95 -21.44 12.22
C TYR A 49 -13.22 -22.30 12.42
N SER A 50 -13.32 -23.43 11.71
CA SER A 50 -14.45 -24.36 11.81
C SER A 50 -14.49 -25.06 13.17
N ASP A 51 -13.33 -25.41 13.74
CA ASP A 51 -13.21 -26.05 15.06
C ASP A 51 -13.70 -25.14 16.20
N ALA A 52 -13.69 -23.83 15.97
CA ALA A 52 -14.19 -22.83 16.91
C ALA A 52 -15.68 -22.49 16.70
N GLY A 53 -16.35 -23.17 15.75
CA GLY A 53 -17.79 -23.03 15.48
C GLY A 53 -18.15 -21.91 14.51
N TYR A 54 -17.20 -21.40 13.73
CA TYR A 54 -17.44 -20.36 12.73
C TYR A 54 -17.67 -20.96 11.34
N ALA A 55 -18.60 -20.38 10.57
CA ALA A 55 -19.01 -20.89 9.27
C ALA A 55 -18.00 -20.59 8.15
N SER A 56 -17.24 -19.50 8.27
CA SER A 56 -16.17 -19.13 7.34
C SER A 56 -15.02 -18.45 8.07
N PHE A 57 -13.87 -18.38 7.41
CA PHE A 57 -12.69 -17.68 7.96
C PHE A 57 -12.95 -16.18 8.09
N GLU A 58 -13.71 -15.60 7.16
CA GLU A 58 -14.13 -14.21 7.18
C GLU A 58 -15.04 -13.91 8.38
N ASP A 59 -16.01 -14.79 8.67
CA ASP A 59 -16.90 -14.67 9.83
C ASP A 59 -16.15 -14.78 11.17
N TYR A 60 -15.12 -15.64 11.21
CA TYR A 60 -14.20 -15.73 12.34
C TYR A 60 -13.42 -14.42 12.54
N CYS A 61 -12.83 -13.89 11.46
CA CYS A 61 -12.06 -12.64 11.52
C CYS A 61 -12.94 -11.48 11.98
N GLU A 62 -14.12 -11.28 11.40
CA GLU A 62 -15.02 -10.18 11.77
C GLU A 62 -15.46 -10.25 13.24
N LYS A 63 -15.88 -11.42 13.72
CA LYS A 63 -16.39 -11.58 15.10
C LYS A 63 -15.30 -11.56 16.17
N GLU A 64 -14.10 -12.06 15.87
CA GLU A 64 -13.00 -12.08 16.86
C GLU A 64 -12.18 -10.78 16.85
N LEU A 65 -12.00 -10.12 15.69
CA LEU A 65 -11.34 -8.80 15.60
C LEU A 65 -12.15 -7.75 16.37
N THR A 66 -13.48 -7.74 16.20
CA THR A 66 -14.37 -6.80 16.89
C THR A 66 -14.48 -7.04 18.40
N LYS A 67 -14.42 -8.29 18.86
CA LYS A 67 -14.66 -8.64 20.28
C LYS A 67 -13.41 -8.69 21.15
N HIS A 68 -12.25 -9.04 20.59
CA HIS A 68 -11.04 -9.34 21.37
C HIS A 68 -9.75 -8.64 20.91
N GLY A 69 -9.78 -7.79 19.87
CA GLY A 69 -8.59 -7.12 19.37
C GLY A 69 -7.63 -8.08 18.62
N GLY A 70 -8.19 -9.07 17.91
CA GLY A 70 -7.64 -9.60 16.67
C GLY A 70 -6.70 -10.81 16.71
N TYR A 71 -5.68 -10.85 17.57
CA TYR A 71 -4.61 -11.86 17.37
C TYR A 71 -4.50 -12.91 18.50
N ARG A 72 -4.95 -12.57 19.71
CA ARG A 72 -4.75 -13.41 20.89
C ARG A 72 -5.45 -14.77 20.79
N ARG A 73 -6.63 -14.82 20.18
CA ARG A 73 -7.43 -16.04 20.03
C ARG A 73 -6.87 -16.99 18.98
N VAL A 74 -6.33 -16.45 17.88
CA VAL A 74 -5.64 -17.20 16.81
C VAL A 74 -4.46 -17.97 17.41
N LYS A 75 -3.62 -17.28 18.18
CA LYS A 75 -2.47 -17.88 18.86
C LYS A 75 -2.89 -18.97 19.85
N ASP A 76 -3.95 -18.74 20.62
CA ASP A 76 -4.51 -19.74 21.56
C ASP A 76 -4.99 -21.00 20.82
N LEU A 77 -5.71 -20.85 19.70
CA LEU A 77 -6.22 -21.97 18.90
C LEU A 77 -5.09 -22.77 18.23
N LEU A 78 -4.12 -22.08 17.63
CA LEU A 78 -2.93 -22.73 17.05
C LEU A 78 -2.13 -23.49 18.09
N SER A 79 -1.97 -22.90 19.27
CA SER A 79 -1.26 -23.54 20.38
C SER A 79 -2.03 -24.78 20.86
N ALA A 80 -3.35 -24.71 20.96
CA ALA A 80 -4.18 -25.84 21.36
C ALA A 80 -4.13 -26.99 20.36
N LYS A 81 -4.16 -26.69 19.06
CA LYS A 81 -4.11 -27.72 18.03
C LYS A 81 -2.75 -28.40 17.94
N LYS A 82 -1.64 -27.70 18.15
CA LYS A 82 -0.30 -28.31 18.30
C LYS A 82 -0.25 -29.37 19.42
N VAL A 83 -0.98 -29.15 20.50
CA VAL A 83 -1.12 -30.12 21.61
C VAL A 83 -2.02 -31.29 21.22
N VAL A 84 -3.11 -31.04 20.48
CA VAL A 84 -4.05 -32.09 20.06
C VAL A 84 -3.45 -32.98 18.96
N ASP A 85 -2.72 -32.41 18.00
CA ASP A 85 -2.11 -33.13 16.89
C ASP A 85 -0.97 -34.06 17.37
N THR A 86 -0.27 -33.68 18.44
CA THR A 86 0.78 -34.49 19.08
C THR A 86 0.22 -35.64 19.95
N LEU A 87 -1.11 -35.66 20.21
CA LEU A 87 -1.78 -36.75 20.91
C LEU A 87 -2.26 -37.86 19.95
N PRO A 88 -2.36 -39.12 20.41
CA PRO A 88 -2.91 -40.24 19.67
C PRO A 88 -4.43 -40.10 19.62
N GLU A 89 -5.06 -40.67 18.61
CA GLU A 89 -6.49 -40.48 18.32
C GLU A 89 -7.41 -40.76 19.52
N GLU A 90 -7.08 -41.77 20.33
CA GLU A 90 -7.84 -42.17 21.53
C GLU A 90 -7.90 -41.11 22.64
N LEU A 91 -6.91 -40.22 22.73
CA LEU A 91 -6.83 -39.20 23.78
C LEU A 91 -7.24 -37.80 23.29
N ARG A 92 -7.42 -37.61 21.97
CA ARG A 92 -7.86 -36.33 21.40
C ARG A 92 -9.26 -35.96 21.86
N GLU A 93 -10.16 -36.94 21.97
CA GLU A 93 -11.55 -36.76 22.42
C GLU A 93 -11.67 -36.28 23.88
N LYS A 94 -10.60 -36.39 24.67
CA LYS A 94 -10.57 -35.96 26.07
C LYS A 94 -10.37 -34.45 26.23
N ILE A 95 -9.94 -33.75 25.17
CA ILE A 95 -9.76 -32.30 25.16
C ILE A 95 -10.95 -31.69 24.41
N THR A 96 -11.87 -31.09 25.17
CA THR A 96 -13.13 -30.55 24.63
C THR A 96 -13.06 -29.04 24.37
N LYS A 97 -12.12 -28.32 25.00
CA LYS A 97 -11.96 -26.88 24.82
C LYS A 97 -10.50 -26.49 24.58
N PRO A 98 -10.22 -25.54 23.66
CA PRO A 98 -8.87 -25.04 23.41
C PRO A 98 -8.16 -24.48 24.65
N SER A 99 -8.91 -23.93 25.62
CA SER A 99 -8.34 -23.38 26.85
C SER A 99 -7.74 -24.44 27.78
N GLN A 100 -8.12 -25.71 27.65
CA GLN A 100 -7.62 -26.83 28.45
C GLN A 100 -6.17 -27.22 28.10
N THR A 101 -5.70 -26.83 26.92
CA THR A 101 -4.37 -27.21 26.40
C THR A 101 -3.23 -26.32 26.90
N ARG A 102 -3.54 -25.14 27.45
CA ARG A 102 -2.53 -24.18 27.92
C ARG A 102 -1.48 -24.77 28.87
N PRO A 103 -1.84 -25.59 29.89
CA PRO A 103 -0.86 -26.25 30.75
C PRO A 103 -0.03 -27.31 30.04
N LEU A 104 -0.57 -27.92 28.98
CA LEU A 104 0.05 -28.99 28.20
C LEU A 104 1.03 -28.47 27.15
N LEU A 105 0.95 -27.20 26.75
CA LEU A 105 1.82 -26.58 25.75
C LEU A 105 3.31 -26.75 26.01
N ARG A 106 3.71 -26.74 27.29
CA ARG A 106 5.12 -26.93 27.66
C ARG A 106 5.63 -28.33 27.31
N LEU A 107 4.74 -29.32 27.29
CA LEU A 107 5.05 -30.70 26.97
C LEU A 107 4.85 -31.01 25.47
N ALA A 108 4.39 -30.06 24.65
CA ALA A 108 4.20 -30.26 23.20
C ALA A 108 5.51 -30.61 22.46
N LYS A 109 6.68 -30.28 23.02
CA LYS A 109 8.00 -30.66 22.50
C LYS A 109 8.48 -32.04 22.99
N THR A 110 7.75 -32.66 23.93
CA THR A 110 8.08 -33.95 24.55
C THR A 110 6.84 -34.84 24.53
N PRO A 111 6.56 -35.52 23.40
CA PRO A 111 5.30 -36.23 23.18
C PRO A 111 5.02 -37.27 24.28
N ASP A 112 5.99 -38.10 24.64
CA ASP A 112 5.80 -39.18 25.63
C ASP A 112 5.27 -38.68 27.00
N LYS A 113 5.75 -37.50 27.43
CA LYS A 113 5.32 -36.87 28.70
C LYS A 113 3.95 -36.20 28.57
N LEU A 114 3.62 -35.71 27.38
CA LEU A 114 2.31 -35.15 27.06
C LEU A 114 1.24 -36.26 27.06
N HIS A 115 1.56 -37.43 26.48
CA HIS A 115 0.74 -38.63 26.52
C HIS A 115 0.46 -39.07 27.96
N GLU A 116 1.49 -39.19 28.78
CA GLU A 116 1.39 -39.60 30.18
C GLU A 116 0.55 -38.61 31.00
N ALA A 117 0.77 -37.30 30.82
CA ALA A 117 0.01 -36.27 31.52
C ALA A 117 -1.49 -36.27 31.16
N VAL A 118 -1.83 -36.49 29.88
CA VAL A 118 -3.24 -36.57 29.44
C VAL A 118 -3.89 -37.87 29.91
N ALA A 119 -3.16 -38.99 29.89
CA ALA A 119 -3.65 -40.27 30.39
C ALA A 119 -3.90 -40.26 31.90
N ILE A 120 -3.03 -39.63 32.70
CA ILE A 120 -3.20 -39.46 34.15
C ILE A 120 -4.46 -38.63 34.44
N ALA A 121 -4.62 -37.49 33.75
CA ALA A 121 -5.79 -36.63 33.92
C ALA A 121 -7.10 -37.33 33.50
N ALA A 122 -7.07 -38.11 32.42
CA ALA A 122 -8.22 -38.86 31.91
C ALA A 122 -8.63 -40.06 32.78
N LYS A 123 -7.68 -40.66 33.53
CA LYS A 123 -7.96 -41.71 34.52
C LYS A 123 -8.67 -41.17 35.75
N GLU A 124 -8.34 -39.95 36.18
CA GLU A 124 -8.99 -39.31 37.32
C GLU A 124 -10.40 -38.80 36.98
N LYS A 125 -10.59 -38.25 35.77
CA LYS A 125 -11.91 -37.79 35.29
C LYS A 125 -12.09 -38.08 33.80
N PRO A 126 -13.26 -38.58 33.38
CA PRO A 126 -13.53 -38.87 31.96
C PRO A 126 -13.50 -37.63 31.05
N PHE A 127 -13.70 -36.43 31.61
CA PHE A 127 -13.55 -35.13 30.94
C PHE A 127 -12.76 -34.16 31.84
N PRO A 128 -11.43 -34.08 31.71
CA PRO A 128 -10.58 -33.30 32.60
C PRO A 128 -10.69 -31.78 32.35
N THR A 129 -10.55 -30.98 33.40
CA THR A 129 -10.51 -29.51 33.32
C THR A 129 -9.07 -29.01 33.19
N ALA A 130 -8.85 -27.75 32.78
CA ALA A 130 -7.51 -27.16 32.68
C ALA A 130 -6.67 -27.30 33.97
N ALA A 131 -7.30 -27.24 35.15
CA ALA A 131 -6.62 -27.43 36.43
C ALA A 131 -6.19 -28.89 36.68
N ASP A 132 -6.98 -29.86 36.18
CA ASP A 132 -6.66 -31.29 36.29
C ASP A 132 -5.44 -31.62 35.41
N PHE A 133 -5.38 -31.06 34.19
CA PHE A 133 -4.19 -31.15 33.34
C PHE A 133 -2.96 -30.46 33.96
N ALA A 134 -3.10 -29.31 34.61
CA ALA A 134 -1.98 -28.65 35.27
C ALA A 134 -1.39 -29.49 36.41
N LYS A 135 -2.23 -30.19 37.18
CA LYS A 135 -1.77 -31.13 38.22
C LYS A 135 -1.03 -32.32 37.63
N ALA A 136 -1.55 -32.93 36.57
CA ALA A 136 -0.89 -34.04 35.89
C ALA A 136 0.46 -33.62 35.28
N VAL A 137 0.54 -32.42 34.67
CA VAL A 137 1.81 -31.86 34.16
C VAL A 137 2.83 -31.66 35.27
N GLN A 138 2.39 -31.23 36.46
CA GLN A 138 3.29 -31.02 37.60
C GLN A 138 3.80 -32.34 38.20
N GLN A 139 3.05 -33.44 38.06
CA GLN A 139 3.49 -34.78 38.43
C GLN A 139 4.52 -35.33 37.42
N VAL A 140 4.29 -35.14 36.11
CA VAL A 140 5.17 -35.65 35.04
C VAL A 140 6.43 -34.79 34.84
N ALA A 141 6.36 -33.49 35.14
CA ALA A 141 7.47 -32.54 34.97
C ALA A 141 7.49 -31.45 36.06
N PRO A 142 7.99 -31.75 37.27
CA PRO A 142 8.05 -30.78 38.37
C PRO A 142 9.00 -29.62 38.08
N THR A 143 8.62 -28.40 38.51
CA THR A 143 9.42 -27.18 38.35
C THR A 143 10.44 -27.04 39.47
N VAL A 144 11.72 -27.23 39.17
CA VAL A 144 12.82 -27.06 40.13
C VAL A 144 13.04 -25.57 40.42
N LYS A 145 12.74 -25.13 41.65
CA LYS A 145 13.22 -23.84 42.18
C LYS A 145 14.68 -24.00 42.60
N ARG A 146 15.60 -23.26 41.99
CA ARG A 146 17.05 -23.28 42.32
C ARG A 146 17.27 -22.74 43.75
N ALA A 147 17.93 -23.53 44.60
CA ALA A 147 18.45 -23.11 45.90
C ALA A 147 19.97 -22.88 45.81
N ALA A 148 20.47 -21.83 46.47
CA ALA A 148 21.88 -21.43 46.46
C ALA A 148 22.75 -22.35 47.35
N LYS A 149 23.92 -22.76 46.84
CA LYS A 149 24.92 -23.58 47.52
C LYS A 149 25.78 -22.73 48.47
N THR A 150 26.12 -23.28 49.62
CA THR A 150 27.19 -22.80 50.53
C THR A 150 28.36 -23.78 50.45
N GLU A 151 29.57 -23.28 50.18
CA GLU A 151 30.82 -24.05 50.19
C GLU A 151 31.68 -23.63 51.39
N ASN A 152 32.28 -24.62 52.06
CA ASN A 152 33.33 -24.47 53.08
C ASN A 152 34.70 -24.60 52.41
N PRO A 153 35.74 -23.80 52.75
CA PRO A 153 37.10 -24.08 52.31
C PRO A 153 37.95 -24.76 53.41
N LYS A 154 38.82 -25.66 52.96
CA LYS A 154 39.89 -26.31 53.72
C LYS A 154 41.25 -25.70 53.36
N THR A 155 42.08 -25.58 54.39
CA THR A 155 43.55 -25.70 54.46
C THR A 155 44.43 -24.64 53.80
N GLN A 156 45.19 -23.91 54.63
CA GLN A 156 46.30 -23.05 54.23
C GLN A 156 47.66 -23.58 54.70
N LEU A 157 48.65 -23.40 53.81
CA LEU A 157 50.09 -23.43 54.07
C LEU A 157 50.49 -22.18 54.89
N CYS A 158 51.14 -22.37 56.03
CA CYS A 158 51.65 -21.28 56.86
C CYS A 158 52.99 -20.74 56.32
N ASN A 159 53.01 -19.53 55.77
CA ASN A 159 54.23 -18.77 55.46
C ASN A 159 54.40 -17.64 56.50
N SER A 160 55.55 -17.58 57.17
CA SER A 160 55.89 -16.51 58.12
C SER A 160 56.43 -15.26 57.40
N VAL A 161 55.95 -14.07 57.75
CA VAL A 161 56.30 -12.78 57.13
C VAL A 161 56.59 -11.71 58.19
N THR A 162 57.53 -10.80 57.90
CA THR A 162 57.96 -9.71 58.79
C THR A 162 57.51 -8.36 58.24
N VAL A 163 57.10 -7.43 59.12
CA VAL A 163 56.71 -6.06 58.73
C VAL A 163 57.97 -5.21 58.50
N SER A 164 58.17 -4.78 57.26
CA SER A 164 59.37 -4.07 56.78
C SER A 164 59.20 -2.55 56.68
N SER A 165 57.98 -2.03 56.84
CA SER A 165 57.70 -0.58 56.79
C SER A 165 57.93 0.10 58.14
N SER A 166 58.85 1.06 58.18
CA SER A 166 59.19 1.84 59.39
C SER A 166 58.09 2.79 59.86
N GLU A 167 57.09 3.04 59.01
CA GLU A 167 55.92 3.86 59.34
C GLU A 167 54.81 3.02 60.00
N HIS A 168 54.91 1.69 59.96
CA HIS A 168 53.92 0.79 60.54
C HIS A 168 54.18 0.62 62.06
N PRO A 169 53.14 0.67 62.91
CA PRO A 169 53.28 0.61 64.38
C PRO A 169 53.91 -0.70 64.89
N ARG A 170 53.88 -1.76 64.08
CA ARG A 170 54.49 -3.09 64.37
C ARG A 170 55.75 -3.37 63.53
N TYR A 171 56.48 -2.32 63.15
CA TYR A 171 57.73 -2.45 62.38
C TYR A 171 58.72 -3.40 63.05
N GLY A 172 59.23 -4.38 62.29
CA GLY A 172 60.19 -5.38 62.78
C GLY A 172 59.57 -6.62 63.42
N GLU A 173 58.24 -6.66 63.62
CA GLU A 173 57.56 -7.84 64.15
C GLU A 173 57.28 -8.88 63.04
N SER A 174 57.39 -10.17 63.39
CA SER A 174 57.08 -11.30 62.52
C SER A 174 55.74 -11.94 62.87
N GLY A 175 55.01 -12.37 61.84
CA GLY A 175 53.72 -13.05 61.96
C GLY A 175 53.52 -14.12 60.90
N VAL A 176 52.42 -14.86 60.99
CA VAL A 176 52.09 -15.98 60.09
C VAL A 176 50.84 -15.66 59.28
N ILE A 177 50.88 -15.93 57.98
CA ILE A 177 49.71 -15.84 57.10
C ILE A 177 48.95 -17.16 57.19
N GLU A 178 47.76 -17.11 57.78
CA GLU A 178 46.87 -18.27 57.99
C GLU A 178 45.57 -18.21 57.16
N ALA A 179 45.29 -17.09 56.49
CA ALA A 179 44.13 -16.92 55.62
C ALA A 179 44.47 -16.39 54.21
N ASP A 180 43.60 -16.67 53.24
CA ASP A 180 43.79 -16.22 51.85
C ASP A 180 43.68 -14.69 51.82
N ALA A 181 44.55 -14.07 51.03
CA ALA A 181 44.59 -12.63 50.92
C ALA A 181 43.22 -12.07 50.46
N PRO A 182 42.61 -11.12 51.19
CA PRO A 182 41.31 -10.57 50.81
C PRO A 182 41.35 -9.76 49.52
N ASN A 183 42.52 -9.21 49.14
CA ASN A 183 42.75 -8.65 47.82
C ASN A 183 44.23 -8.82 47.38
N HIS A 184 44.53 -8.38 46.15
CA HIS A 184 45.86 -8.46 45.54
C HIS A 184 46.96 -7.66 46.28
N TRP A 185 46.60 -6.61 47.01
CA TRP A 185 47.50 -5.66 47.66
C TRP A 185 47.60 -5.83 49.19
N GLN A 186 46.82 -6.72 49.82
CA GLN A 186 46.73 -6.83 51.28
C GLN A 186 46.69 -8.28 51.76
N GLN A 187 47.29 -8.53 52.92
CA GLN A 187 47.34 -9.83 53.57
C GLN A 187 46.93 -9.77 55.03
N ILE A 188 46.32 -10.85 55.51
CA ILE A 188 45.98 -11.00 56.93
C ILE A 188 47.15 -11.72 57.59
N VAL A 189 47.87 -11.00 58.45
CA VAL A 189 49.01 -11.51 59.20
C VAL A 189 48.58 -11.69 60.66
N THR A 190 48.85 -12.88 61.21
CA THR A 190 48.62 -13.22 62.62
C THR A 190 49.93 -13.10 63.38
N PHE A 191 50.02 -12.21 64.35
CA PHE A 191 51.23 -12.00 65.16
C PHE A 191 51.31 -12.94 66.36
N ALA A 192 52.48 -13.02 67.00
CA ALA A 192 52.72 -13.88 68.18
C ALA A 192 51.76 -13.60 69.36
N ASP A 193 51.21 -12.37 69.43
CA ASP A 193 50.23 -11.95 70.44
C ASP A 193 48.81 -12.50 70.18
N GLY A 194 48.61 -13.20 69.04
CA GLY A 194 47.31 -13.70 68.59
C GLY A 194 46.46 -12.68 67.84
N GLU A 195 46.92 -11.42 67.70
CA GLU A 195 46.23 -10.38 66.94
C GLU A 195 46.38 -10.60 65.43
N ARG A 196 45.25 -10.47 64.71
CA ARG A 196 45.16 -10.57 63.25
C ARG A 196 45.00 -9.19 62.66
N LEU A 197 45.97 -8.75 61.86
CA LEU A 197 45.93 -7.45 61.21
C LEU A 197 45.99 -7.59 59.70
N LEU A 198 45.28 -6.69 59.03
CA LEU A 198 45.32 -6.54 57.59
C LEU A 198 46.45 -5.56 57.24
N ILE A 199 47.50 -6.07 56.59
CA ILE A 199 48.71 -5.31 56.27
C ILE A 199 48.85 -5.24 54.76
N ASN A 200 49.27 -4.09 54.22
CA ASN A 200 49.54 -3.99 52.80
C ASN A 200 50.78 -4.81 52.45
N ASN A 201 50.76 -5.44 51.27
CA ASN A 201 51.87 -6.25 50.79
C ASN A 201 53.16 -5.42 50.55
N ALA A 202 53.04 -4.10 50.41
CA ALA A 202 54.17 -3.17 50.30
C ALA A 202 54.91 -2.97 51.64
N ASP A 203 54.22 -3.22 52.77
CA ASP A 203 54.75 -3.02 54.11
C ASP A 203 55.36 -4.31 54.71
N LEU A 204 55.41 -5.38 53.93
CA LEU A 204 55.89 -6.71 54.30
C LEU A 204 57.20 -7.06 53.58
N ASP A 205 58.05 -7.89 54.19
CA ASP A 205 59.33 -8.28 53.61
C ASP A 205 59.12 -9.18 52.37
N ALA A 206 59.76 -8.81 51.26
CA ALA A 206 59.26 -9.08 49.91
C ALA A 206 59.56 -10.44 49.20
N PRO A 207 60.12 -11.53 49.78
CA PRO A 207 60.40 -12.74 48.97
C PRO A 207 59.37 -13.88 49.04
N SER A 208 58.32 -13.85 49.87
CA SER A 208 57.46 -15.05 50.10
C SER A 208 56.01 -14.98 49.60
N VAL A 209 55.63 -13.93 48.85
CA VAL A 209 54.29 -13.81 48.27
C VAL A 209 54.38 -13.86 46.74
N PRO A 210 54.13 -15.02 46.09
CA PRO A 210 54.06 -15.05 44.63
C PRO A 210 52.90 -14.17 44.15
N PHE A 211 53.18 -13.24 43.25
CA PHE A 211 52.17 -12.46 42.52
C PHE A 211 51.61 -13.31 41.37
N PRO A 212 50.37 -13.85 41.43
CA PRO A 212 49.73 -14.37 40.23
C PRO A 212 49.35 -13.18 39.33
N LYS A 213 50.06 -13.01 38.21
CA LYS A 213 49.73 -11.98 37.19
C LYS A 213 48.43 -12.29 36.43
N GLU A 214 47.94 -13.52 36.53
CA GLU A 214 46.76 -13.99 35.81
C GLU A 214 45.76 -14.61 36.80
N ARG A 215 44.49 -14.22 36.68
CA ARG A 215 43.40 -14.94 37.33
C ARG A 215 43.34 -16.33 36.70
N ASN A 216 43.81 -17.34 37.42
CA ASN A 216 43.56 -18.74 37.07
C ASN A 216 42.07 -19.02 37.31
N TYR A 217 41.27 -18.88 36.25
CA TYR A 217 39.88 -19.33 36.28
C TYR A 217 39.85 -20.86 36.28
N PRO A 218 38.83 -21.48 36.91
CA PRO A 218 38.60 -22.92 36.79
C PRO A 218 38.54 -23.37 35.32
N PRO A 219 38.96 -24.59 34.98
CA PRO A 219 39.05 -25.07 33.60
C PRO A 219 37.71 -24.98 32.85
N GLU A 220 36.60 -25.18 33.56
CA GLU A 220 35.23 -25.05 33.03
C GLU A 220 34.96 -23.65 32.44
N TYR A 221 35.50 -22.59 33.05
CA TYR A 221 35.34 -21.23 32.53
C TYR A 221 36.25 -20.98 31.33
N THR A 222 37.45 -21.56 31.30
CA THR A 222 38.33 -21.44 30.13
C THR A 222 37.74 -22.13 28.91
N GLU A 223 37.13 -23.30 29.09
CA GLU A 223 36.41 -24.03 28.04
C GLU A 223 35.16 -23.26 27.59
N ALA A 224 34.38 -22.70 28.53
CA ALA A 224 33.22 -21.89 28.19
C ALA A 224 33.59 -20.61 27.41
N ILE A 225 34.70 -19.95 27.77
CA ILE A 225 35.20 -18.77 27.05
C ILE A 225 35.70 -19.16 25.65
N ALA A 226 36.36 -20.32 25.51
CA ALA A 226 36.79 -20.81 24.21
C ALA A 226 35.59 -21.15 23.30
N ALA A 227 34.59 -21.87 23.83
CA ALA A 227 33.37 -22.20 23.11
C ALA A 227 32.59 -20.95 22.68
N LEU A 228 32.50 -19.92 23.54
CA LEU A 228 31.87 -18.64 23.19
C LEU A 228 32.63 -17.91 22.07
N LYS A 229 33.96 -17.95 22.09
CA LYS A 229 34.78 -17.34 21.02
C LYS A 229 34.57 -18.05 19.68
N GLU A 230 34.53 -19.38 19.68
CA GLU A 230 34.26 -20.17 18.48
C GLU A 230 32.86 -19.91 17.93
N GLN A 231 31.83 -19.85 18.79
CA GLN A 231 30.47 -19.51 18.38
C GLN A 231 30.40 -18.13 17.74
N HIS A 232 31.01 -17.12 18.36
CA HIS A 232 31.05 -15.78 17.79
C HIS A 232 31.78 -15.73 16.44
N GLN A 233 32.87 -16.48 16.28
CA GLN A 233 33.58 -16.55 14.99
C GLN A 233 32.69 -17.15 13.90
N GLN A 234 31.99 -18.25 14.21
CA GLN A 234 31.06 -18.88 13.27
C GLN A 234 29.88 -17.96 12.90
N GLU A 235 29.36 -17.19 13.87
CA GLU A 235 28.31 -16.20 13.61
C GLU A 235 28.78 -15.06 12.71
N LEU A 236 30.00 -14.56 12.91
CA LEU A 236 30.58 -13.54 12.05
C LEU A 236 30.79 -14.05 10.62
N GLU A 237 31.37 -15.24 10.45
CA GLU A 237 31.55 -15.84 9.13
C GLU A 237 30.21 -16.06 8.42
N ARG A 238 29.18 -16.50 9.15
CA ARG A 238 27.83 -16.65 8.61
C ARG A 238 27.25 -15.30 8.18
N LEU A 239 27.34 -14.27 9.01
CA LEU A 239 26.82 -12.94 8.70
C LEU A 239 27.55 -12.31 7.51
N GLU A 240 28.86 -12.49 7.40
CA GLU A 240 29.65 -12.03 6.25
C GLU A 240 29.21 -12.72 4.95
N GLN A 241 28.95 -14.03 5.00
CA GLN A 241 28.43 -14.78 3.86
C GLN A 241 27.02 -14.33 3.48
N GLU A 242 26.11 -14.19 4.45
CA GLU A 242 24.75 -13.68 4.21
C GLU A 242 24.76 -12.27 3.61
N LEU A 243 25.62 -11.38 4.12
CA LEU A 243 25.77 -10.02 3.60
C LEU A 243 26.33 -10.03 2.17
N ARG A 244 27.34 -10.87 1.89
CA ARG A 244 27.91 -10.99 0.54
C ARG A 244 26.88 -11.50 -0.46
N ILE A 245 26.08 -12.50 -0.09
CA ILE A 245 24.99 -13.03 -0.91
C ILE A 245 23.92 -11.96 -1.12
N GLY A 246 23.53 -11.24 -0.07
CA GLY A 246 22.56 -10.14 -0.14
C GLY A 246 23.01 -9.03 -1.09
N LEU A 247 24.26 -8.56 -0.96
CA LEU A 247 24.81 -7.54 -1.87
C LEU A 247 24.87 -8.03 -3.31
N GLN A 248 25.26 -9.29 -3.55
CA GLN A 248 25.28 -9.85 -4.90
C GLN A 248 23.87 -9.92 -5.50
N ALA A 249 22.87 -10.32 -4.71
CA ALA A 249 21.48 -10.38 -5.13
C ALA A 249 20.89 -8.99 -5.44
N GLU A 250 21.21 -7.97 -4.63
CA GLU A 250 20.79 -6.60 -4.89
C GLU A 250 21.43 -6.03 -6.16
N VAL A 251 22.73 -6.30 -6.38
CA VAL A 251 23.42 -5.87 -7.60
C VAL A 251 22.84 -6.56 -8.83
N SER A 252 22.54 -7.87 -8.76
CA SER A 252 21.90 -8.56 -9.88
C SER A 252 20.49 -8.06 -10.14
N ALA A 253 19.68 -7.82 -9.10
CA ALA A 253 18.32 -7.29 -9.27
C ALA A 253 18.33 -5.91 -9.93
N LYS A 254 19.19 -5.00 -9.47
CA LYS A 254 19.34 -3.67 -10.11
C LYS A 254 19.83 -3.76 -11.55
N ALA A 255 20.73 -4.69 -11.85
CA ALA A 255 21.20 -4.91 -13.21
C ALA A 255 20.09 -5.46 -14.12
N GLU A 256 19.29 -6.41 -13.63
CA GLU A 256 18.14 -6.96 -14.36
C GLU A 256 17.06 -5.89 -14.61
N GLU A 257 16.72 -5.08 -13.60
CA GLU A 257 15.80 -3.95 -13.75
C GLU A 257 16.26 -2.96 -14.82
N GLN A 258 17.53 -2.54 -14.79
CA GLN A 258 18.10 -1.66 -15.81
C GLN A 258 18.04 -2.27 -17.22
N VAL A 259 18.33 -3.57 -17.34
CA VAL A 259 18.27 -4.27 -18.63
C VAL A 259 16.82 -4.36 -19.13
N ILE A 260 15.86 -4.63 -18.26
CA ILE A 260 14.44 -4.69 -18.61
C ILE A 260 13.95 -3.30 -19.07
N GLU A 261 14.31 -2.23 -18.36
CA GLU A 261 14.00 -0.85 -18.75
C GLU A 261 14.61 -0.50 -20.11
N GLN A 262 15.88 -0.84 -20.35
CA GLN A 262 16.53 -0.63 -21.64
C GLN A 262 15.87 -1.42 -22.78
N ILE A 263 15.51 -2.68 -22.55
CA ILE A 263 14.81 -3.49 -23.55
C ILE A 263 13.43 -2.90 -23.85
N SER A 264 12.69 -2.47 -22.83
CA SER A 264 11.36 -1.89 -23.00
C SER A 264 11.39 -0.58 -23.77
N SER A 265 12.37 0.29 -23.47
CA SER A 265 12.55 1.56 -24.18
C SER A 265 12.96 1.35 -25.63
N LEU A 266 13.87 0.41 -25.91
CA LEU A 266 14.26 0.04 -27.28
C LEU A 266 13.10 -0.57 -28.07
N GLN A 267 12.27 -1.41 -27.44
CA GLN A 267 11.08 -1.97 -28.08
C GLN A 267 10.07 -0.88 -28.45
N ASN A 268 9.85 0.10 -27.57
CA ASN A 268 8.97 1.23 -27.83
C ASN A 268 9.50 2.11 -28.98
N LEU A 269 10.80 2.39 -29.00
CA LEU A 269 11.44 3.14 -30.07
C LEU A 269 11.31 2.40 -31.41
N TYR A 270 11.53 1.08 -31.42
CA TYR A 270 11.37 0.26 -32.62
C TYR A 270 9.93 0.27 -33.15
N LYS A 271 8.93 0.22 -32.26
CA LYS A 271 7.51 0.34 -32.66
C LYS A 271 7.22 1.70 -33.30
N GLN A 272 7.67 2.79 -32.67
CA GLN A 272 7.52 4.15 -33.21
C GLN A 272 8.19 4.29 -34.59
N GLN A 273 9.41 3.75 -34.75
CA GLN A 273 10.12 3.78 -36.02
C GLN A 273 9.37 2.98 -37.10
N LYS A 274 8.79 1.84 -36.75
CA LYS A 274 7.98 1.03 -37.67
C LYS A 274 6.72 1.76 -38.11
N GLU A 275 6.03 2.43 -37.19
CA GLU A 275 4.85 3.25 -37.50
C GLU A 275 5.19 4.42 -38.43
N GLN A 276 6.29 5.14 -38.16
CA GLN A 276 6.77 6.21 -39.03
C GLN A 276 7.11 5.69 -40.44
N ASN A 277 7.77 4.54 -40.56
CA ASN A 277 8.06 3.94 -41.85
C ASN A 277 6.79 3.57 -42.62
N ILE A 278 5.75 3.07 -41.94
CA ILE A 278 4.45 2.79 -42.57
C ILE A 278 3.80 4.09 -43.07
N GLN A 279 3.80 5.15 -42.26
CA GLN A 279 3.24 6.45 -42.65
C GLN A 279 3.99 7.07 -43.83
N LEU A 280 5.33 6.96 -43.85
CA LEU A 280 6.14 7.43 -44.97
C LEU A 280 5.85 6.63 -46.24
N GLN A 281 5.68 5.31 -46.13
CA GLN A 281 5.33 4.48 -47.28
C GLN A 281 3.95 4.88 -47.85
N GLN A 282 2.95 5.08 -46.99
CA GLN A 282 1.63 5.53 -47.42
C GLN A 282 1.69 6.88 -48.17
N ARG A 283 2.48 7.83 -47.65
CA ARG A 283 2.69 9.12 -48.35
C ARG A 283 3.39 8.97 -49.69
N LEU A 284 4.33 8.04 -49.81
CA LEU A 284 4.98 7.75 -51.10
C LEU A 284 3.97 7.17 -52.09
N ASP A 285 3.13 6.23 -51.66
CA ASP A 285 2.11 5.61 -52.50
C ASP A 285 1.06 6.65 -52.96
N GLU A 286 0.65 7.55 -52.07
CA GLU A 286 -0.22 8.69 -52.40
C GLU A 286 0.42 9.62 -53.43
N MET A 287 1.69 9.98 -53.24
CA MET A 287 2.45 10.83 -54.17
C MET A 287 2.61 10.16 -55.54
N GLU A 288 2.80 8.84 -55.59
CA GLU A 288 2.82 8.09 -56.85
C GLU A 288 1.45 8.08 -57.54
N GLY A 289 0.36 7.94 -56.77
CA GLY A 289 -1.00 8.07 -57.27
C GLY A 289 -1.28 9.44 -57.88
N LEU A 290 -0.88 10.51 -57.18
CA LEU A 290 -1.01 11.89 -57.67
C LEU A 290 -0.21 12.11 -58.97
N LYS A 291 1.02 11.61 -59.06
CA LYS A 291 1.82 11.70 -60.30
C LYS A 291 1.16 10.99 -61.47
N LYS A 292 0.54 9.82 -61.27
CA LYS A 292 -0.20 9.12 -62.33
C LYS A 292 -1.38 9.94 -62.82
N LEU A 293 -2.17 10.50 -61.91
CA LEU A 293 -3.28 11.39 -62.25
C LEU A 293 -2.83 12.66 -62.97
N GLU A 294 -1.67 13.22 -62.60
CA GLU A 294 -1.08 14.37 -63.29
C GLU A 294 -0.70 14.02 -64.74
N ILE A 295 -0.11 12.85 -64.97
CA ILE A 295 0.22 12.34 -66.32
C ILE A 295 -1.05 12.11 -67.14
N GLU A 296 -2.08 11.48 -66.56
CA GLU A 296 -3.37 11.26 -67.22
C GLU A 296 -4.05 12.59 -67.58
N ASN A 297 -4.02 13.58 -66.68
CA ASN A 297 -4.54 14.91 -66.97
C ASN A 297 -3.80 15.58 -68.13
N HIS A 298 -2.47 15.48 -68.19
CA HIS A 298 -1.70 16.00 -69.31
C HIS A 298 -2.07 15.29 -70.63
N GLN A 299 -2.25 13.97 -70.61
CA GLN A 299 -2.69 13.22 -71.80
C GLN A 299 -4.08 13.63 -72.26
N LEU A 300 -5.02 13.82 -71.32
CA LEU A 300 -6.37 14.30 -71.61
C LEU A 300 -6.36 15.71 -72.19
N GLN A 301 -5.56 16.61 -71.63
CA GLN A 301 -5.39 17.97 -72.16
C GLN A 301 -4.84 17.96 -73.59
N GLN A 302 -3.80 17.16 -73.86
CA GLN A 302 -3.28 16.99 -75.22
C GLN A 302 -4.36 16.47 -76.17
N ARG A 303 -5.16 15.49 -75.72
CA ARG A 303 -6.24 14.93 -76.53
C ARG A 303 -7.36 15.93 -76.80
N ILE A 304 -7.72 16.75 -75.81
CA ILE A 304 -8.70 17.83 -75.98
C ILE A 304 -8.17 18.83 -77.00
N GLN A 305 -6.92 19.26 -76.89
CA GLN A 305 -6.30 20.18 -77.85
C GLN A 305 -6.28 19.61 -79.28
N GLU A 306 -5.96 18.33 -79.45
CA GLU A 306 -6.04 17.65 -80.75
C GLU A 306 -7.46 17.66 -81.32
N LEU A 307 -8.46 17.40 -80.49
CA LEU A 307 -9.87 17.40 -80.88
C LEU A 307 -10.35 18.82 -81.23
N GLU A 308 -9.97 19.83 -80.45
CA GLU A 308 -10.26 21.24 -80.72
C GLU A 308 -9.66 21.67 -82.06
N ASN A 309 -8.38 21.38 -82.30
CA ASN A 309 -7.72 21.65 -83.58
C ASN A 309 -8.41 20.92 -84.75
N ALA A 310 -8.84 19.67 -84.55
CA ALA A 310 -9.57 18.90 -85.56
C ALA A 310 -10.98 19.44 -85.85
N VAL A 311 -11.61 20.07 -84.86
CA VAL A 311 -12.90 20.77 -85.02
C VAL A 311 -12.71 22.08 -85.77
N GLU A 312 -11.70 22.88 -85.43
CA GLU A 312 -11.40 24.15 -86.10
C GLU A 312 -11.03 23.97 -87.58
N GLN A 313 -10.35 22.87 -87.94
CA GLN A 313 -9.95 22.59 -89.32
C GLN A 313 -11.07 22.03 -90.22
N ARG A 314 -12.29 21.77 -89.72
CA ARG A 314 -13.41 21.26 -90.54
C ARG A 314 -14.40 22.37 -90.96
N PRO A 315 -14.88 22.39 -92.22
CA PRO A 315 -15.86 23.38 -92.66
C PRO A 315 -17.21 23.20 -91.94
N SER A 316 -17.76 24.30 -91.43
CA SER A 316 -18.93 24.42 -90.54
C SER A 316 -20.29 24.03 -91.16
N GLN A 317 -20.33 23.49 -92.38
CA GLN A 317 -21.57 23.26 -93.14
C GLN A 317 -22.19 21.85 -93.02
N GLN A 318 -21.55 20.88 -92.37
CA GLN A 318 -22.10 19.51 -92.27
C GLN A 318 -22.69 19.12 -90.90
N TRP A 319 -22.59 19.95 -89.87
CA TRP A 319 -23.03 19.59 -88.51
C TRP A 319 -24.49 19.94 -88.17
N GLY A 320 -25.14 20.80 -88.96
CA GLY A 320 -26.44 21.36 -88.60
C GLY A 320 -27.59 20.35 -88.45
N ASN A 321 -27.55 19.23 -89.16
CA ASN A 321 -28.74 18.36 -89.32
C ASN A 321 -28.60 16.92 -88.81
N THR A 322 -27.39 16.40 -88.59
CA THR A 322 -27.18 15.00 -88.14
C THR A 322 -26.74 14.88 -86.68
N MET A 323 -25.92 15.81 -86.20
CA MET A 323 -25.35 15.74 -84.84
C MET A 323 -26.37 16.12 -83.77
N THR A 324 -27.20 17.13 -83.97
CA THR A 324 -28.18 17.60 -82.97
C THR A 324 -29.26 16.56 -82.66
N GLN A 325 -29.73 15.78 -83.64
CA GLN A 325 -30.77 14.75 -83.42
C GLN A 325 -30.21 13.41 -82.91
N GLN A 326 -29.00 13.02 -83.33
CA GLN A 326 -28.36 11.82 -82.81
C GLN A 326 -27.72 12.06 -81.44
N ALA A 327 -27.14 13.24 -81.18
CA ALA A 327 -26.64 13.61 -79.87
C ALA A 327 -27.78 13.73 -78.86
N THR A 328 -28.93 14.32 -79.20
CA THR A 328 -30.08 14.34 -78.26
C THR A 328 -30.62 12.95 -77.95
N LYS A 329 -30.65 12.02 -78.92
CA LYS A 329 -31.01 10.61 -78.65
C LYS A 329 -29.95 9.86 -77.85
N ALA A 330 -28.67 10.04 -78.14
CA ALA A 330 -27.57 9.40 -77.43
C ALA A 330 -27.42 9.95 -76.01
N LEU A 331 -27.61 11.25 -75.82
CA LEU A 331 -27.54 11.93 -74.53
C LEU A 331 -28.76 11.59 -73.68
N ASN A 332 -29.97 11.50 -74.24
CA ASN A 332 -31.13 10.96 -73.52
C ASN A 332 -30.97 9.47 -73.16
N LYS A 333 -30.28 8.67 -73.99
CA LYS A 333 -29.97 7.27 -73.70
C LYS A 333 -28.87 7.13 -72.64
N GLN A 334 -27.84 7.96 -72.68
CA GLN A 334 -26.77 8.02 -71.68
C GLN A 334 -27.25 8.58 -70.35
N VAL A 335 -28.14 9.58 -70.35
CA VAL A 335 -28.80 10.10 -69.15
C VAL A 335 -29.71 9.04 -68.54
N LYS A 336 -30.49 8.29 -69.35
CA LYS A 336 -31.25 7.13 -68.86
C LYS A 336 -30.35 6.02 -68.30
N GLN A 337 -29.26 5.68 -68.98
CA GLN A 337 -28.31 4.66 -68.51
C GLN A 337 -27.49 5.12 -67.29
N ALA A 338 -27.22 6.42 -67.16
CA ALA A 338 -26.59 7.01 -66.00
C ALA A 338 -27.56 7.05 -64.81
N LEU A 339 -28.85 7.33 -65.03
CA LEU A 339 -29.91 7.24 -64.02
C LEU A 339 -30.23 5.78 -63.61
N GLU A 340 -30.08 4.80 -64.51
CA GLU A 340 -30.18 3.36 -64.18
C GLU A 340 -28.91 2.84 -63.46
N LYS A 341 -27.78 3.53 -63.60
CA LYS A 341 -26.50 3.22 -62.92
C LYS A 341 -26.23 4.08 -61.69
N THR A 342 -27.01 5.14 -61.45
CA THR A 342 -27.01 5.82 -60.16
C THR A 342 -27.57 4.83 -59.16
N ILE A 343 -26.65 4.29 -58.38
CA ILE A 343 -26.93 3.40 -57.29
C ILE A 343 -28.00 4.06 -56.44
N ASP A 344 -29.14 3.40 -56.30
CA ASP A 344 -30.18 3.82 -55.38
C ASP A 344 -29.51 3.90 -54.02
N LEU A 345 -29.31 5.09 -53.46
CA LEU A 345 -28.58 5.28 -52.20
C LEU A 345 -29.21 4.47 -51.05
N ARG A 346 -30.50 4.12 -51.20
CA ARG A 346 -31.25 3.20 -50.32
C ARG A 346 -30.77 1.75 -50.37
N SER A 347 -30.19 1.29 -51.48
CA SER A 347 -29.67 -0.08 -51.68
C SER A 347 -28.23 -0.28 -51.20
N LEU A 348 -27.44 0.81 -51.06
CA LEU A 348 -26.10 0.81 -50.47
C LEU A 348 -26.11 0.92 -48.94
N ALA A 349 -27.25 1.25 -48.33
CA ALA A 349 -27.42 1.24 -46.89
C ALA A 349 -27.51 -0.21 -46.37
N VAL A 350 -26.41 -0.95 -46.48
CA VAL A 350 -26.14 -2.09 -45.59
C VAL A 350 -26.17 -1.54 -44.17
N GLU A 351 -26.79 -2.27 -43.24
CA GLU A 351 -27.10 -1.84 -41.87
C GLU A 351 -26.06 -0.85 -41.30
N PRO A 352 -26.49 0.28 -40.71
CA PRO A 352 -25.55 1.22 -40.10
C PRO A 352 -24.67 0.45 -39.11
N PRO A 353 -23.35 0.75 -39.04
CA PRO A 353 -22.48 0.13 -38.08
C PRO A 353 -23.11 0.26 -36.68
N LYS A 354 -23.39 -0.90 -36.06
CA LYS A 354 -24.04 -0.97 -34.73
C LYS A 354 -23.11 -0.44 -33.64
N GLU A 355 -21.82 -0.39 -33.93
CA GLU A 355 -20.80 0.27 -33.13
C GLU A 355 -20.72 1.74 -33.56
N ASN A 356 -21.14 2.64 -32.67
CA ASN A 356 -21.06 4.10 -32.82
C ASN A 356 -21.98 4.76 -33.87
N ALA A 357 -23.27 4.45 -33.81
CA ALA A 357 -24.30 5.09 -34.63
C ALA A 357 -24.31 6.63 -34.51
N GLN A 358 -24.02 7.19 -33.33
CA GLN A 358 -23.98 8.64 -33.10
C GLN A 358 -22.80 9.32 -33.79
N GLU A 359 -21.59 8.75 -33.72
CA GLU A 359 -20.44 9.27 -34.46
C GLU A 359 -20.64 9.19 -35.97
N CYS A 360 -21.25 8.10 -36.45
CA CYS A 360 -21.55 7.95 -37.88
C CYS A 360 -22.54 9.00 -38.36
N LEU A 361 -23.59 9.29 -37.59
CA LEU A 361 -24.52 10.38 -37.88
C LEU A 361 -23.80 11.74 -37.87
N ARG A 362 -22.93 11.99 -36.89
CA ARG A 362 -22.15 13.24 -36.83
C ARG A 362 -21.26 13.43 -38.06
N LEU A 363 -20.48 12.42 -38.43
CA LEU A 363 -19.61 12.45 -39.61
C LEU A 363 -20.41 12.61 -40.91
N MET A 364 -21.59 11.98 -40.99
CA MET A 364 -22.50 12.15 -42.12
C MET A 364 -23.04 13.57 -42.20
N GLY A 365 -23.41 14.19 -41.07
CA GLY A 365 -23.81 15.59 -41.00
C GLY A 365 -22.70 16.54 -41.46
N MET A 366 -21.45 16.29 -41.06
CA MET A 366 -20.27 17.05 -41.51
C MET A 366 -19.99 16.86 -43.01
N ALA A 367 -20.10 15.63 -43.53
CA ALA A 367 -19.94 15.35 -44.95
C ALA A 367 -21.05 16.02 -45.79
N LEU A 368 -22.29 15.99 -45.31
CA LEU A 368 -23.43 16.66 -45.95
C LEU A 368 -23.28 18.19 -45.95
N LYS A 369 -22.73 18.80 -44.88
CA LYS A 369 -22.35 20.22 -44.88
C LYS A 369 -21.38 20.56 -46.01
N ASN A 370 -20.32 19.75 -46.16
CA ASN A 370 -19.29 19.97 -47.18
C ASN A 370 -19.86 19.79 -48.59
N LEU A 371 -20.70 18.77 -48.79
CA LEU A 371 -21.40 18.54 -50.06
C LEU A 371 -22.42 19.65 -50.38
N ALA A 372 -23.20 20.09 -49.39
CA ALA A 372 -24.16 21.18 -49.52
C ALA A 372 -23.47 22.47 -49.98
N SER A 373 -22.28 22.75 -49.41
CA SER A 373 -21.46 23.91 -49.76
C SER A 373 -20.83 23.78 -51.14
N ALA A 374 -20.32 22.59 -51.50
CA ALA A 374 -19.68 22.35 -52.80
C ALA A 374 -20.69 22.33 -53.97
N MET A 375 -21.92 21.90 -53.71
CA MET A 375 -22.95 21.69 -54.74
C MET A 375 -24.09 22.72 -54.68
N ASN A 376 -24.06 23.70 -53.77
CA ASN A 376 -25.17 24.63 -53.49
C ASN A 376 -26.52 23.91 -53.31
N ASN A 377 -26.51 22.76 -52.61
CA ASN A 377 -27.69 21.92 -52.45
C ASN A 377 -28.40 22.22 -51.13
N THR A 378 -29.57 22.86 -51.20
CA THR A 378 -30.37 23.24 -50.03
C THR A 378 -30.92 22.03 -49.27
N GLN A 379 -31.24 20.93 -49.95
CA GLN A 379 -31.74 19.70 -49.31
C GLN A 379 -30.64 19.00 -48.49
N ALA A 380 -29.41 19.00 -49.01
CA ALA A 380 -28.27 18.48 -48.26
C ALA A 380 -27.97 19.34 -47.02
N LEU A 381 -28.23 20.64 -47.11
CA LEU A 381 -28.07 21.60 -46.02
C LEU A 381 -29.13 21.40 -44.93
N GLU A 382 -30.39 21.20 -45.32
CA GLU A 382 -31.49 20.83 -44.41
C GLU A 382 -31.23 19.49 -43.73
N ALA A 383 -30.75 18.49 -44.46
CA ALA A 383 -30.40 17.19 -43.90
C ALA A 383 -29.24 17.30 -42.89
N ALA A 384 -28.20 18.06 -43.20
CA ALA A 384 -27.08 18.32 -42.28
C ALA A 384 -27.54 19.05 -41.01
N ALA A 385 -28.44 20.03 -41.14
CA ALA A 385 -29.00 20.77 -40.03
C ALA A 385 -29.77 19.87 -39.06
N ILE A 386 -30.63 18.99 -39.60
CA ILE A 386 -31.41 18.03 -38.81
C ILE A 386 -30.48 17.05 -38.06
N ILE A 387 -29.47 16.52 -38.75
CA ILE A 387 -28.55 15.53 -38.18
C ILE A 387 -27.68 16.14 -37.06
N LEU A 388 -27.25 17.39 -37.21
CA LEU A 388 -26.39 18.07 -36.24
C LEU A 388 -27.16 18.86 -35.17
N GLY A 389 -28.49 18.93 -35.26
CA GLY A 389 -29.34 19.69 -34.35
C GLY A 389 -29.12 21.20 -34.42
N SER A 390 -28.99 21.75 -35.64
CA SER A 390 -28.76 23.18 -35.88
C SER A 390 -29.78 23.76 -36.86
N GLU A 391 -29.77 25.08 -37.03
CA GLU A 391 -30.56 25.73 -38.07
C GLU A 391 -29.98 25.43 -39.47
N PRO A 392 -30.81 25.37 -40.52
CA PRO A 392 -30.37 25.13 -41.90
C PRO A 392 -29.72 26.37 -42.51
N THR A 393 -28.68 26.89 -41.86
CA THR A 393 -27.83 27.96 -42.37
C THR A 393 -26.38 27.50 -42.36
N PRO A 394 -25.56 27.85 -43.39
CA PRO A 394 -24.16 27.46 -43.45
C PRO A 394 -23.37 27.82 -42.19
N SER A 395 -23.64 29.00 -41.61
CA SER A 395 -22.98 29.50 -40.41
C SER A 395 -23.38 28.72 -39.15
N ALA A 396 -24.67 28.42 -38.96
CA ALA A 396 -25.12 27.66 -37.79
C ALA A 396 -24.61 26.21 -37.82
N ILE A 397 -24.62 25.59 -39.01
CA ILE A 397 -24.07 24.24 -39.21
C ILE A 397 -22.56 24.23 -39.01
N ALA A 398 -21.84 25.26 -39.49
CA ALA A 398 -20.40 25.35 -39.28
C ALA A 398 -20.04 25.51 -37.81
N TYR A 399 -20.70 26.43 -37.12
CA TYR A 399 -20.51 26.65 -35.69
C TYR A 399 -20.84 25.41 -34.86
N ARG A 400 -21.94 24.72 -35.19
CA ARG A 400 -22.32 23.46 -34.52
C ARG A 400 -21.35 22.33 -34.80
N ALA A 401 -20.81 22.24 -36.02
CA ALA A 401 -19.81 21.25 -36.37
C ALA A 401 -18.50 21.47 -35.59
N GLU A 402 -18.05 22.72 -35.42
CA GLU A 402 -16.87 23.05 -34.60
C GLU A 402 -17.08 22.69 -33.13
N GLN A 403 -18.25 22.99 -32.56
CA GLN A 403 -18.59 22.56 -31.19
C GLN A 403 -18.53 21.05 -31.02
N LEU A 404 -19.11 20.31 -31.96
CA LEU A 404 -19.15 18.85 -31.91
C LEU A 404 -17.79 18.22 -32.24
N GLU A 405 -16.83 18.95 -32.81
CA GLU A 405 -15.45 18.47 -33.02
C GLU A 405 -14.72 18.28 -31.68
N MET A 406 -15.05 19.10 -30.68
CA MET A 406 -14.48 19.02 -29.33
C MET A 406 -15.05 17.87 -28.48
N LEU A 407 -16.10 17.20 -28.94
CA LEU A 407 -16.80 16.15 -28.19
C LEU A 407 -15.93 14.95 -27.78
N PRO A 408 -15.06 14.38 -28.66
CA PRO A 408 -14.18 13.28 -28.25
C PRO A 408 -13.20 13.69 -27.14
N GLN A 409 -12.70 14.92 -27.20
CA GLN A 409 -11.81 15.47 -26.18
C GLN A 409 -12.56 15.67 -24.86
N ALA A 410 -13.78 16.21 -24.91
CA ALA A 410 -14.64 16.40 -23.75
C ALA A 410 -14.94 15.06 -23.03
N ILE A 411 -15.32 14.02 -23.79
CA ILE A 411 -15.57 12.68 -23.22
C ILE A 411 -14.31 12.11 -22.59
N SER A 412 -13.16 12.22 -23.26
CA SER A 412 -11.88 11.74 -22.75
C SER A 412 -11.50 12.44 -21.43
N ASP A 413 -11.63 13.76 -21.37
CA ASP A 413 -11.31 14.54 -20.19
C ASP A 413 -12.27 14.25 -19.02
N ILE A 414 -13.57 14.14 -19.29
CA ILE A 414 -14.58 13.78 -18.28
C ILE A 414 -14.31 12.36 -17.74
N ARG A 415 -14.09 11.38 -18.62
CA ARG A 415 -13.76 10.00 -18.21
C ARG A 415 -12.49 9.93 -17.40
N ARG A 416 -11.46 10.69 -17.79
CA ARG A 416 -10.20 10.78 -17.05
C ARG A 416 -10.42 11.29 -15.64
N VAL A 417 -11.28 12.28 -15.45
CA VAL A 417 -11.62 12.80 -14.11
C VAL A 417 -12.40 11.75 -13.32
N LEU A 418 -13.44 11.16 -13.90
CA LEU A 418 -14.27 10.15 -13.22
C LEU A 418 -13.50 8.88 -12.88
N SER A 419 -12.45 8.53 -13.63
CA SER A 419 -11.62 7.35 -13.36
C SER A 419 -10.66 7.51 -12.18
N LYS A 420 -10.45 8.74 -11.66
CA LYS A 420 -9.56 8.98 -10.52
C LYS A 420 -10.19 8.45 -9.22
N PRO A 421 -9.45 7.66 -8.42
CA PRO A 421 -9.94 7.21 -7.13
C PRO A 421 -10.14 8.43 -6.21
N GLY A 422 -11.34 8.58 -5.64
CA GLY A 422 -11.69 9.71 -4.78
C GLY A 422 -12.07 11.01 -5.52
N CYS A 423 -12.48 10.92 -6.80
CA CYS A 423 -12.99 12.06 -7.56
C CYS A 423 -14.06 12.83 -6.76
N THR A 424 -13.91 14.15 -6.65
CA THR A 424 -14.90 15.03 -6.02
C THR A 424 -15.82 15.66 -7.08
N TRP A 425 -16.96 16.20 -6.65
CA TRP A 425 -17.84 16.98 -7.53
C TRP A 425 -17.10 18.19 -8.14
N GLN A 426 -16.19 18.81 -7.37
CA GLN A 426 -15.46 19.99 -7.81
C GLN A 426 -14.45 19.66 -8.92
N ASP A 427 -13.81 18.49 -8.86
CA ASP A 427 -12.91 18.00 -9.92
C ASP A 427 -13.67 17.78 -11.24
N TYR A 428 -14.86 17.18 -11.17
CA TYR A 428 -15.73 17.02 -12.33
C TYR A 428 -16.22 18.38 -12.86
N TRP A 429 -16.74 19.23 -11.97
CA TRP A 429 -17.33 20.52 -12.34
C TRP A 429 -16.33 21.45 -13.02
N ALA A 430 -15.07 21.46 -12.56
CA ALA A 430 -14.00 22.26 -13.17
C ALA A 430 -13.79 21.92 -14.64
N VAL A 431 -13.83 20.63 -15.00
CA VAL A 431 -13.70 20.17 -16.39
C VAL A 431 -15.01 20.32 -17.15
N ALA A 432 -16.15 20.07 -16.52
CA ALA A 432 -17.46 20.17 -17.15
C ALA A 432 -17.83 21.61 -17.55
N GLN A 433 -17.31 22.63 -16.84
CA GLN A 433 -17.49 24.04 -17.19
C GLN A 433 -16.90 24.39 -18.56
N GLU A 434 -15.75 23.82 -18.92
CA GLU A 434 -15.11 24.07 -20.22
C GLU A 434 -15.97 23.57 -21.40
N TYR A 435 -16.82 22.57 -21.14
CA TYR A 435 -17.65 21.90 -22.15
C TYR A 435 -19.15 22.17 -21.97
N GLU A 436 -19.54 23.20 -21.23
CA GLU A 436 -20.96 23.48 -20.90
C GLU A 436 -21.84 23.59 -22.15
N VAL A 437 -21.30 24.15 -23.23
CA VAL A 437 -21.98 24.37 -24.51
C VAL A 437 -22.39 23.07 -25.20
N ILE A 438 -21.65 21.98 -24.98
CA ILE A 438 -21.90 20.64 -25.57
C ILE A 438 -22.36 19.63 -24.51
N LYS A 439 -22.93 20.11 -23.40
CA LYS A 439 -23.38 19.29 -22.29
C LYS A 439 -24.30 18.16 -22.72
N GLN A 440 -25.34 18.48 -23.47
CA GLN A 440 -26.31 17.46 -23.91
C GLN A 440 -25.65 16.37 -24.77
N ASP A 441 -24.66 16.76 -25.57
CA ASP A 441 -24.01 15.87 -26.53
C ASP A 441 -23.06 14.89 -25.84
N TYR A 442 -22.18 15.35 -24.95
CA TYR A 442 -21.31 14.43 -24.21
C TYR A 442 -22.09 13.61 -23.18
N TRP A 443 -23.17 14.14 -22.60
CA TRP A 443 -24.03 13.36 -21.69
C TRP A 443 -24.69 12.16 -22.39
N ALA A 444 -24.97 12.26 -23.68
CA ALA A 444 -25.55 11.16 -24.46
C ALA A 444 -24.56 10.02 -24.74
N GLU A 445 -23.25 10.31 -24.70
CA GLU A 445 -22.14 9.37 -25.00
C GLU A 445 -21.51 8.76 -23.74
N LEU A 446 -21.86 9.30 -22.56
CA LEU A 446 -21.49 8.71 -21.27
C LEU A 446 -22.33 7.47 -20.99
N THR A 447 -21.71 6.47 -20.38
CA THR A 447 -22.38 5.26 -19.92
C THR A 447 -23.31 5.56 -18.75
N THR A 448 -24.32 4.71 -18.53
CA THR A 448 -25.24 4.84 -17.39
C THR A 448 -24.51 4.86 -16.05
N GLN A 449 -23.43 4.09 -15.91
CA GLN A 449 -22.58 4.07 -14.71
C GLN A 449 -21.88 5.43 -14.49
N GLU A 450 -21.33 6.02 -15.54
CA GLU A 450 -20.68 7.34 -15.47
C GLU A 450 -21.69 8.44 -15.10
N THR A 451 -22.89 8.40 -15.69
CA THR A 451 -23.96 9.35 -15.34
C THR A 451 -24.43 9.18 -13.90
N ASP A 452 -24.56 7.94 -13.41
CA ASP A 452 -24.94 7.65 -12.03
C ASP A 452 -23.88 8.17 -11.05
N LEU A 453 -22.59 7.98 -11.35
CA LEU A 453 -21.48 8.53 -10.56
C LEU A 453 -21.53 10.06 -10.51
N ILE A 454 -21.73 10.74 -11.64
CA ILE A 454 -21.85 12.21 -11.68
C ILE A 454 -23.02 12.67 -10.79
N THR A 455 -24.19 12.00 -10.87
CA THR A 455 -25.34 12.37 -10.03
C THR A 455 -25.12 12.08 -8.55
N ALA A 456 -24.38 11.01 -8.21
CA ALA A 456 -24.00 10.69 -6.84
C ALA A 456 -23.04 11.75 -6.28
N LEU A 457 -22.03 12.17 -7.05
CA LEU A 457 -21.11 13.25 -6.69
C LEU A 457 -21.85 14.58 -6.48
N GLN A 458 -22.81 14.88 -7.35
CA GLN A 458 -23.64 16.07 -7.19
C GLN A 458 -24.45 16.04 -5.89
N LYS A 459 -25.04 14.88 -5.55
CA LYS A 459 -25.80 14.68 -4.30
C LYS A 459 -24.90 14.76 -3.07
N SER A 460 -23.73 14.13 -3.08
CA SER A 460 -22.78 14.23 -1.95
C SER A 460 -22.24 15.64 -1.75
N SER A 461 -22.22 16.47 -2.81
CA SER A 461 -21.83 17.88 -2.72
C SER A 461 -23.00 18.80 -2.32
N THR A 462 -24.25 18.32 -2.36
CA THR A 462 -25.45 19.08 -1.96
C THR A 462 -26.05 18.61 -0.64
N GLU A 463 -25.53 17.53 -0.05
CA GLU A 463 -25.78 17.21 1.37
C GLU A 463 -25.09 18.29 2.24
N PRO A 464 -25.80 18.88 3.22
CA PRO A 464 -25.22 19.92 4.07
C PRO A 464 -24.09 19.33 4.90
N ASP A 465 -22.98 20.07 5.02
CA ASP A 465 -21.85 19.72 5.89
C ASP A 465 -22.39 19.32 7.27
N ILE A 466 -22.17 18.07 7.66
CA ILE A 466 -22.55 17.59 8.98
C ILE A 466 -21.53 18.17 9.96
N ILE A 467 -22.02 18.92 10.96
CA ILE A 467 -21.17 19.42 12.05
C ILE A 467 -20.51 18.21 12.72
N GLY A 468 -19.19 18.10 12.57
CA GLY A 468 -18.39 16.98 13.03
C GLY A 468 -17.18 17.43 13.84
N VAL A 469 -16.34 16.50 14.27
CA VAL A 469 -15.12 16.80 15.03
C VAL A 469 -14.19 17.71 14.21
N GLY A 470 -13.74 18.81 14.80
CA GLY A 470 -12.93 19.86 14.17
C GLY A 470 -13.73 20.97 13.50
N SER A 471 -15.06 20.87 13.39
CA SER A 471 -15.89 21.95 12.88
C SER A 471 -15.89 23.16 13.82
N THR A 472 -15.74 24.36 13.26
CA THR A 472 -15.90 25.62 14.01
C THR A 472 -17.38 26.00 14.06
N VAL A 473 -17.94 26.05 15.26
CA VAL A 473 -19.37 26.22 15.49
C VAL A 473 -19.67 27.45 16.33
N ALA A 474 -20.89 27.94 16.19
CA ALA A 474 -21.53 28.94 17.02
C ALA A 474 -22.87 28.39 17.55
N HIS A 475 -23.39 28.98 18.61
CA HIS A 475 -24.72 28.63 19.10
C HIS A 475 -25.82 29.05 18.10
N ALA A 476 -26.87 28.23 17.97
CA ALA A 476 -27.99 28.47 17.04
C ALA A 476 -28.95 29.56 17.53
N ASP A 477 -29.06 29.77 18.84
CA ASP A 477 -29.89 30.82 19.46
C ASP A 477 -29.49 32.24 18.98
N PRO A 478 -30.40 32.99 18.31
CA PRO A 478 -30.18 34.35 17.86
C PRO A 478 -29.81 35.35 18.97
N TYR A 479 -30.22 35.12 20.21
CA TYR A 479 -29.96 36.06 21.32
C TYR A 479 -28.62 35.82 22.01
N ARG A 480 -28.03 34.63 21.87
CA ARG A 480 -26.65 34.33 22.29
C ARG A 480 -25.61 34.94 21.34
N THR A 481 -26.00 35.32 20.13
CA THR A 481 -25.11 35.90 19.10
C THR A 481 -24.46 37.23 19.47
N LEU A 482 -24.96 37.90 20.52
CA LEU A 482 -24.36 39.12 21.07
C LEU A 482 -23.00 38.85 21.75
N TYR A 483 -22.75 37.61 22.12
CA TYR A 483 -21.43 37.12 22.51
C TYR A 483 -20.88 36.34 21.30
N VAL A 484 -19.77 36.81 20.72
CA VAL A 484 -19.10 36.13 19.59
C VAL A 484 -18.45 34.85 20.11
N GLU A 485 -19.27 33.86 20.43
CA GLU A 485 -18.83 32.57 20.96
C GLU A 485 -18.44 31.69 19.77
N ARG A 486 -17.16 31.74 19.43
CA ARG A 486 -16.51 30.77 18.54
C ARG A 486 -16.14 29.54 19.35
N GLY A 487 -16.51 28.35 18.87
CA GLY A 487 -16.16 27.08 19.50
C GLY A 487 -15.72 26.05 18.47
N GLU A 488 -15.00 25.04 18.93
CA GLU A 488 -14.53 23.92 18.11
C GLU A 488 -15.09 22.61 18.66
N VAL A 489 -15.63 21.76 17.79
CA VAL A 489 -16.14 20.44 18.19
C VAL A 489 -14.97 19.50 18.45
N VAL A 490 -14.77 19.09 19.71
CA VAL A 490 -13.64 18.25 20.13
C VAL A 490 -14.00 16.75 20.07
N LYS A 491 -15.29 16.41 20.20
CA LYS A 491 -15.74 15.03 20.19
C LYS A 491 -17.18 14.90 19.69
N ASP A 492 -17.40 13.92 18.84
CA ASP A 492 -18.73 13.53 18.35
C ASP A 492 -19.20 12.29 19.12
N LEU A 493 -20.41 12.37 19.70
CA LEU A 493 -21.06 11.29 20.44
C LEU A 493 -22.30 10.76 19.68
N GLY A 494 -22.46 11.11 18.40
CA GLY A 494 -23.63 10.80 17.59
C GLY A 494 -24.60 11.98 17.56
N GLU A 495 -25.64 11.94 18.39
CA GLU A 495 -26.64 13.02 18.47
C GLU A 495 -26.12 14.26 19.22
N GLU A 496 -25.19 14.06 20.16
CA GLU A 496 -24.55 15.11 20.96
C GLU A 496 -23.12 15.39 20.48
N LEU A 497 -22.75 16.65 20.45
CA LEU A 497 -21.41 17.16 20.14
C LEU A 497 -20.81 17.84 21.37
N VAL A 498 -19.52 17.59 21.60
CA VAL A 498 -18.76 18.23 22.67
C VAL A 498 -18.00 19.42 22.07
N VAL A 499 -18.35 20.63 22.48
CA VAL A 499 -17.76 21.87 21.96
C VAL A 499 -16.83 22.48 23.01
N ALA A 500 -15.62 22.85 22.59
CA ALA A 500 -14.71 23.68 23.35
C ALA A 500 -14.83 25.12 22.87
N TRP A 501 -15.37 26.00 23.71
CA TRP A 501 -15.52 27.41 23.39
C TRP A 501 -14.21 28.19 23.60
N ASP A 502 -13.87 29.08 22.66
CA ASP A 502 -12.63 29.85 22.69
C ASP A 502 -12.50 30.73 23.93
N HIS A 503 -13.62 31.28 24.42
CA HIS A 503 -13.65 32.12 25.62
C HIS A 503 -13.38 31.34 26.93
N TRP A 504 -13.32 30.01 26.88
CA TRP A 504 -13.01 29.13 28.03
C TRP A 504 -11.63 28.46 27.92
N LYS A 505 -10.82 28.76 26.90
CA LYS A 505 -9.45 28.20 26.76
C LYS A 505 -8.54 28.49 27.96
N GLU A 506 -8.77 29.58 28.71
CA GLU A 506 -8.00 29.91 29.92
C GLU A 506 -8.51 29.23 31.21
N GLN A 507 -9.75 28.74 31.21
CA GLN A 507 -10.32 28.02 32.35
C GLN A 507 -10.31 26.52 32.06
N SER A 508 -9.32 25.84 32.64
CA SER A 508 -9.18 24.39 32.50
C SER A 508 -10.45 23.67 32.98
N LYS A 509 -11.22 23.14 32.00
CA LYS A 509 -12.36 22.20 32.10
C LYS A 509 -13.77 22.78 32.06
N LYS A 510 -14.19 23.31 30.91
CA LYS A 510 -15.60 23.17 30.53
C LYS A 510 -15.71 22.82 29.05
N ASN A 511 -15.91 21.54 28.79
CA ASN A 511 -16.36 21.06 27.49
C ASN A 511 -17.82 20.71 27.66
N ASP A 512 -18.71 21.56 27.15
CA ASP A 512 -20.15 21.36 27.26
C ASP A 512 -20.66 20.52 26.09
N ARG A 513 -21.77 19.80 26.32
CA ARG A 513 -22.43 18.97 25.32
C ARG A 513 -23.61 19.73 24.74
N TYR A 514 -23.75 19.67 23.43
CA TYR A 514 -24.82 20.31 22.67
C TYR A 514 -25.41 19.32 21.69
N PHE A 515 -26.70 19.41 21.42
CA PHE A 515 -27.27 18.70 20.29
C PHE A 515 -26.88 19.37 18.96
N ARG A 516 -26.85 18.62 17.86
CA ARG A 516 -26.44 19.15 16.55
C ARG A 516 -27.29 20.33 16.07
N ASP A 517 -28.56 20.32 16.43
CA ASP A 517 -29.57 21.34 16.15
C ASP A 517 -29.44 22.61 17.03
N GLU A 518 -28.69 22.54 18.12
CA GLU A 518 -28.34 23.71 18.95
C GLU A 518 -27.11 24.46 18.43
N LEU A 519 -26.43 23.92 17.42
CA LEU A 519 -25.21 24.44 16.83
C LEU A 519 -25.41 24.83 15.37
N ARG A 520 -24.62 25.80 14.92
CA ARG A 520 -24.51 26.18 13.51
C ARG A 520 -23.05 26.44 13.17
N PHE A 521 -22.70 26.41 11.89
CA PHE A 521 -21.36 26.82 11.47
C PHE A 521 -21.10 28.27 11.84
N TRP A 522 -19.90 28.53 12.37
CA TRP A 522 -19.46 29.88 12.65
C TRP A 522 -19.21 30.62 11.33
N GLN A 523 -19.91 31.73 11.12
CA GLN A 523 -19.73 32.60 9.95
C GLN A 523 -18.95 33.85 10.38
N PRO A 524 -17.76 34.13 9.82
CA PRO A 524 -17.11 35.42 9.99
C PRO A 524 -17.97 36.50 9.32
N GLN A 525 -18.28 37.58 10.05
CA GLN A 525 -18.83 38.80 9.44
C GLN A 525 -17.73 39.63 8.80
#